data_AF-A0A9D7DT37-F1
#
_entry.id   AF-A0A9D7DT37-F1
#
_cell.length_a   1.000
_cell.length_b   1.000
_cell.length_c   1.000
_cell.angle_alpha   90.00
_cell.angle_beta   90.00
_cell.angle_gamma   90.00
#
_symmetry.space_group_name_H-M   'P 1'
#
loop_
_entity.id
_entity.type
_entity.pdbx_description
1 polymer ?
#
loop_
_entity_poly.entity_id
_entity_poly.type
_entity_poly.pdbx_seq_one_letter_code
_entity_poly.pdbx_strand_id
1 'polypeptide(L)'
;MPSSGQYDGLPTTCVSCHLADYNGTADPDHEAAQFPTTCQTCHTTSNWDATFNHNSTQFPLTGQHVTATCQQCHSSGQYDGLPTTCVSCHLADYNGTDDPDHEAAQFPTTCQTCHTTSNWNSTFNHNSTQFPLTGQHVTATCQQCHSSGQYDGLPTTCVSCHLADYNGTDDPDHEAAGFSNQCQTCHTTSNWDATFNHSSTQFPLTGQHVTATCQQCHSSGQYDGLPTTCVSCHLADYNGTDDPDHEAAQFPTTCQTCHSTSNWNSTFNHSSTQFPLTGQHVTATCQQCHSGGVYDGLTTICFDCHLADYNGSADPDHQADQYPTSCEDCHTPSDWSSTFNHAPLFPINTGAHRNEWNSCWECHRSGDFMAFSCTHCHEHRQSEADSEHNDVNGYIWQSSACYGCHPNGRSAPNPPRQPGMPK
;
A
#
# COMPACT_ATOMS: atom_id res chain seq x y z
N MET A 1 -62.83 -73.52 -46.48
CA MET A 1 -61.60 -74.30 -46.65
C MET A 1 -61.34 -74.50 -48.14
N PRO A 2 -60.23 -74.03 -48.70
CA PRO A 2 -59.50 -74.76 -49.71
C PRO A 2 -58.37 -75.54 -49.05
N SER A 3 -58.34 -76.82 -49.36
CA SER A 3 -57.39 -77.85 -48.95
C SER A 3 -56.22 -77.91 -49.92
N SER A 4 -55.02 -77.60 -49.45
CA SER A 4 -53.68 -78.08 -49.87
C SER A 4 -52.64 -77.02 -49.50
N GLY A 5 -52.10 -77.11 -48.28
CA GLY A 5 -51.04 -76.22 -47.84
C GLY A 5 -49.72 -76.58 -48.50
N GLN A 6 -49.41 -75.97 -49.65
CA GLN A 6 -48.02 -75.77 -50.05
C GLN A 6 -47.45 -74.67 -49.16
N TYR A 7 -46.73 -75.07 -48.12
CA TYR A 7 -46.04 -74.16 -47.20
C TYR A 7 -44.63 -73.80 -47.67
N ASP A 8 -44.17 -74.42 -48.76
CA ASP A 8 -42.84 -74.21 -49.33
C ASP A 8 -42.90 -73.09 -50.37
N GLY A 9 -42.13 -72.02 -50.15
CA GLY A 9 -42.05 -70.86 -51.06
C GLY A 9 -43.03 -69.71 -50.80
N LEU A 10 -43.75 -69.70 -49.67
CA LEU A 10 -44.57 -68.54 -49.29
C LEU A 10 -43.67 -67.31 -49.02
N PRO A 11 -44.03 -66.12 -49.55
CA PRO A 11 -43.29 -64.89 -49.26
C PRO A 11 -43.18 -64.61 -47.76
N THR A 12 -41.98 -64.24 -47.29
CA THR A 12 -41.68 -64.04 -45.86
C THR A 12 -41.75 -62.58 -45.41
N THR A 13 -42.03 -61.64 -46.34
CA THR A 13 -42.15 -60.21 -46.02
C THR A 13 -43.56 -59.87 -45.52
N CYS A 14 -43.69 -58.87 -44.66
CA CYS A 14 -45.01 -58.45 -44.14
C CYS A 14 -45.93 -57.96 -45.28
N VAL A 15 -45.41 -57.11 -46.17
CA VAL A 15 -46.19 -56.47 -47.24
C VAL A 15 -46.78 -57.47 -48.24
N SER A 16 -46.14 -58.63 -48.47
CA SER A 16 -46.68 -59.64 -49.39
C SER A 16 -48.00 -60.26 -48.93
N CYS A 17 -48.32 -60.18 -47.62
CA CYS A 17 -49.59 -60.61 -47.06
C CYS A 17 -50.49 -59.42 -46.71
N HIS A 18 -49.90 -58.29 -46.32
CA HIS A 18 -50.59 -57.13 -45.73
C HIS A 18 -50.61 -55.90 -46.64
N LEU A 19 -50.45 -56.04 -47.96
CA LEU A 19 -50.48 -54.90 -48.89
C LEU A 19 -51.83 -54.15 -48.87
N ALA A 20 -52.94 -54.88 -48.70
CA ALA A 20 -54.26 -54.26 -48.58
C ALA A 20 -54.41 -53.47 -47.27
N ASP A 21 -53.85 -53.97 -46.16
CA ASP A 21 -53.84 -53.25 -44.88
C ASP A 21 -52.94 -52.01 -44.97
N TYR A 22 -51.79 -52.12 -45.62
CA TYR A 22 -50.86 -51.03 -45.88
C TYR A 22 -51.53 -49.90 -46.69
N ASN A 23 -52.12 -50.21 -47.85
CA ASN A 23 -52.82 -49.24 -48.71
C ASN A 23 -54.13 -48.73 -48.10
N GLY A 24 -54.74 -49.49 -47.17
CA GLY A 24 -56.04 -49.17 -46.56
C GLY A 24 -55.96 -48.38 -45.26
N THR A 25 -54.76 -48.12 -44.74
CA THR A 25 -54.60 -47.30 -43.52
C THR A 25 -54.85 -45.84 -43.83
N ALA A 26 -55.61 -45.13 -43.00
CA ALA A 26 -55.96 -43.72 -43.23
C ALA A 26 -55.28 -42.74 -42.25
N ASP A 27 -54.69 -43.23 -41.15
CA ASP A 27 -54.09 -42.37 -40.12
C ASP A 27 -52.86 -43.04 -39.47
N PRO A 28 -51.63 -42.71 -39.94
CA PRO A 28 -51.33 -41.99 -41.17
C PRO A 28 -51.56 -42.85 -42.43
N ASP A 29 -51.93 -42.22 -43.55
CA ASP A 29 -52.06 -42.90 -44.85
C ASP A 29 -50.67 -43.31 -45.37
N HIS A 30 -50.37 -44.61 -45.37
CA HIS A 30 -49.04 -45.10 -45.73
C HIS A 30 -48.69 -44.93 -47.21
N GLU A 31 -49.68 -44.99 -48.10
CA GLU A 31 -49.45 -44.85 -49.54
C GLU A 31 -49.22 -43.38 -49.89
N ALA A 32 -50.08 -42.48 -49.39
CA ALA A 32 -49.94 -41.05 -49.59
C ALA A 32 -48.64 -40.49 -48.95
N ALA A 33 -48.28 -41.02 -47.77
CA ALA A 33 -47.04 -40.68 -47.06
C ALA A 33 -45.77 -41.28 -47.68
N GLN A 34 -45.91 -42.21 -48.63
CA GLN A 34 -44.81 -42.97 -49.24
C GLN A 34 -43.94 -43.70 -48.19
N PHE A 35 -44.56 -44.27 -47.16
CA PHE A 35 -43.82 -45.02 -46.16
C PHE A 35 -43.11 -46.25 -46.76
N PRO A 36 -42.03 -46.73 -46.14
CA PRO A 36 -41.40 -47.95 -46.59
C PRO A 36 -42.26 -49.17 -46.23
N THR A 37 -42.24 -50.20 -47.07
CA THR A 37 -42.93 -51.47 -46.80
C THR A 37 -42.20 -52.36 -45.77
N THR A 38 -41.20 -51.80 -45.07
CA THR A 38 -40.50 -52.41 -43.94
C THR A 38 -41.27 -52.12 -42.65
N CYS A 39 -42.37 -52.84 -42.44
CA CYS A 39 -43.31 -52.59 -41.34
C CYS A 39 -42.64 -52.56 -39.95
N GLN A 40 -41.55 -53.31 -39.77
CA GLN A 40 -40.79 -53.40 -38.52
C GLN A 40 -40.12 -52.08 -38.09
N THR A 41 -40.06 -51.09 -38.98
CA THR A 41 -39.57 -49.74 -38.64
C THR A 41 -40.50 -49.03 -37.66
N CYS A 42 -41.81 -49.30 -37.73
CA CYS A 42 -42.82 -48.61 -36.92
C CYS A 42 -43.67 -49.56 -36.07
N HIS A 43 -43.87 -50.80 -36.51
CA HIS A 43 -44.75 -51.76 -35.87
C HIS A 43 -43.97 -52.93 -35.26
N THR A 44 -44.49 -53.48 -34.17
CA THR A 44 -43.98 -54.73 -33.60
C THR A 44 -44.99 -55.85 -33.80
N THR A 45 -44.54 -57.10 -33.86
CA THR A 45 -45.46 -58.24 -33.98
C THR A 45 -46.29 -58.48 -32.72
N SER A 46 -45.88 -57.90 -31.58
CA SER A 46 -46.59 -57.99 -30.30
C SER A 46 -47.59 -56.85 -30.06
N ASN A 47 -47.35 -55.68 -30.65
CA ASN A 47 -48.26 -54.53 -30.65
C ASN A 47 -48.13 -53.81 -31.99
N TRP A 48 -49.26 -53.69 -32.71
CA TRP A 48 -49.32 -53.09 -34.03
C TRP A 48 -49.53 -51.58 -34.01
N ASP A 49 -49.52 -50.93 -32.84
CA ASP A 49 -49.44 -49.48 -32.75
C ASP A 49 -48.14 -48.99 -33.40
N ALA A 50 -48.25 -47.97 -34.25
CA ALA A 50 -47.10 -47.33 -34.87
C ALA A 50 -46.32 -46.54 -33.81
N THR A 51 -45.04 -46.88 -33.64
CA THR A 51 -44.10 -46.11 -32.80
C THR A 51 -42.92 -45.69 -33.66
N PHE A 52 -42.63 -44.38 -33.68
CA PHE A 52 -41.48 -43.84 -34.38
C PHE A 52 -40.63 -43.00 -33.42
N ASN A 53 -39.33 -43.27 -33.39
CA ASN A 53 -38.41 -42.61 -32.46
C ASN A 53 -37.61 -41.52 -33.18
N HIS A 54 -37.99 -40.25 -33.01
CA HIS A 54 -37.28 -39.12 -33.59
C HIS A 54 -35.81 -38.99 -33.14
N ASN A 55 -35.41 -39.58 -32.01
CA ASN A 55 -33.99 -39.62 -31.59
C ASN A 55 -33.11 -40.43 -32.54
N SER A 56 -33.70 -41.22 -33.46
CA SER A 56 -32.98 -41.93 -34.52
C SER A 56 -32.77 -41.08 -35.79
N THR A 57 -33.32 -39.87 -35.83
CA THR A 57 -33.26 -38.96 -36.98
C THR A 57 -32.30 -37.80 -36.72
N GLN A 58 -32.08 -36.96 -37.74
CA GLN A 58 -31.32 -35.71 -37.59
C GLN A 58 -32.08 -34.62 -36.80
N PHE A 59 -33.35 -34.86 -36.44
CA PHE A 59 -34.18 -33.94 -35.67
C PHE A 59 -34.80 -34.63 -34.45
N PRO A 60 -34.01 -34.83 -33.38
CA PRO A 60 -34.53 -35.30 -32.10
C PRO A 60 -35.55 -34.30 -31.52
N LEU A 61 -36.75 -34.78 -31.18
CA LEU A 61 -37.73 -33.95 -30.49
C LEU A 61 -37.29 -33.74 -29.04
N THR A 62 -37.18 -32.47 -28.63
CA THR A 62 -36.76 -32.07 -27.28
C THR A 62 -37.67 -30.99 -26.74
N GLY A 63 -37.66 -30.82 -25.41
CA GLY A 63 -38.47 -29.81 -24.74
C GLY A 63 -39.97 -29.98 -25.03
N GLN A 64 -40.67 -28.91 -25.39
CA GLN A 64 -42.11 -28.93 -25.67
C GLN A 64 -42.47 -29.76 -26.93
N HIS A 65 -41.53 -30.01 -27.83
CA HIS A 65 -41.80 -30.76 -29.06
C HIS A 65 -42.00 -32.26 -28.80
N VAL A 66 -41.65 -32.80 -27.63
CA VAL A 66 -41.80 -34.23 -27.32
C VAL A 66 -43.26 -34.69 -27.27
N THR A 67 -44.20 -33.76 -27.09
CA THR A 67 -45.65 -34.05 -27.05
C THR A 67 -46.34 -33.70 -28.38
N ALA A 68 -45.59 -33.24 -29.38
CA ALA A 68 -46.15 -32.88 -30.67
C ALA A 68 -46.68 -34.11 -31.41
N THR A 69 -47.85 -33.98 -32.04
CA THR A 69 -48.40 -35.01 -32.92
C THR A 69 -47.78 -34.92 -34.30
N CYS A 70 -47.76 -36.04 -35.04
CA CYS A 70 -47.11 -36.07 -36.35
C CYS A 70 -47.69 -35.02 -37.33
N GLN A 71 -49.00 -34.78 -37.29
CA GLN A 71 -49.69 -33.81 -38.14
C GLN A 71 -49.37 -32.35 -37.82
N GLN A 72 -48.90 -32.03 -36.60
CA GLN A 72 -48.49 -30.67 -36.25
C GLN A 72 -47.24 -30.24 -37.01
N CYS A 73 -46.37 -31.18 -37.39
CA CYS A 73 -45.16 -30.92 -38.17
C CYS A 73 -45.34 -31.32 -39.64
N HIS A 74 -45.94 -32.48 -39.90
CA HIS A 74 -46.10 -33.08 -41.22
C HIS A 74 -47.48 -32.82 -41.82
N SER A 75 -47.90 -31.55 -41.80
CA SER A 75 -49.26 -31.13 -42.21
C SER A 75 -49.61 -31.44 -43.67
N SER A 76 -48.61 -31.63 -44.53
CA SER A 76 -48.78 -32.05 -45.93
C SER A 76 -48.86 -33.58 -46.11
N GLY A 77 -48.73 -34.35 -45.03
CA GLY A 77 -48.59 -35.81 -45.08
C GLY A 77 -47.23 -36.30 -45.59
N GLN A 78 -46.26 -35.39 -45.80
CA GLN A 78 -44.88 -35.76 -46.15
C GLN A 78 -44.05 -35.93 -44.87
N TYR A 79 -43.49 -37.12 -44.67
CA TYR A 79 -42.75 -37.48 -43.44
C TYR A 79 -41.23 -37.54 -43.60
N ASP A 80 -40.72 -37.30 -44.80
CA ASP A 80 -39.28 -37.19 -45.10
C ASP A 80 -38.95 -35.83 -45.72
N GLY A 81 -37.71 -35.37 -45.52
CA GLY A 81 -37.17 -34.17 -46.16
C GLY A 81 -37.66 -32.82 -45.62
N LEU A 82 -38.36 -32.79 -44.47
CA LEU A 82 -38.72 -31.52 -43.84
C LEU A 82 -37.46 -30.74 -43.39
N PRO A 83 -37.43 -29.40 -43.55
CA PRO A 83 -36.36 -28.58 -43.00
C PRO A 83 -36.27 -28.70 -41.47
N THR A 84 -35.06 -28.71 -40.94
CA THR A 84 -34.78 -28.88 -39.49
C THR A 84 -34.45 -27.56 -38.78
N THR A 85 -34.42 -26.45 -39.50
CA THR A 85 -34.19 -25.11 -38.92
C THR A 85 -35.47 -24.54 -38.32
N CYS A 86 -35.37 -23.96 -37.11
CA CYS A 86 -36.51 -23.45 -36.35
C CYS A 86 -37.41 -22.51 -37.17
N VAL A 87 -36.80 -21.54 -37.86
CA VAL A 87 -37.53 -20.53 -38.65
C VAL A 87 -38.32 -21.12 -39.80
N SER A 88 -37.97 -22.31 -40.31
CA SER A 88 -38.72 -22.93 -41.41
C SER A 88 -40.16 -23.30 -41.00
N CYS A 89 -40.39 -23.53 -39.71
CA CYS A 89 -41.72 -23.77 -39.15
C CYS A 89 -42.25 -22.53 -38.40
N HIS A 90 -41.37 -21.83 -37.69
CA HIS A 90 -41.72 -20.73 -36.78
C HIS A 90 -41.48 -19.33 -37.37
N LEU A 91 -41.51 -19.16 -38.70
CA LEU A 91 -41.34 -17.84 -39.33
C LEU A 91 -42.44 -16.85 -38.90
N ALA A 92 -43.67 -17.33 -38.78
CA ALA A 92 -44.79 -16.49 -38.33
C ALA A 92 -44.61 -16.03 -36.87
N ASP A 93 -44.09 -16.91 -36.00
CA ASP A 93 -43.79 -16.57 -34.62
C ASP A 93 -42.62 -15.57 -34.54
N TYR A 94 -41.58 -15.77 -35.35
CA TYR A 94 -40.44 -14.84 -35.46
C TYR A 94 -40.89 -13.45 -35.92
N ASN A 95 -41.69 -13.36 -37.00
CA ASN A 95 -42.20 -12.08 -37.53
C ASN A 95 -43.27 -11.44 -36.62
N GLY A 96 -43.95 -12.22 -35.79
CA GLY A 96 -45.05 -11.77 -34.94
C GLY A 96 -44.67 -11.48 -33.49
N THR A 97 -43.38 -11.55 -33.14
CA THR A 97 -42.90 -11.21 -31.80
C THR A 97 -42.67 -9.71 -31.72
N ASP A 98 -43.21 -9.03 -30.70
CA ASP A 98 -43.11 -7.57 -30.55
C ASP A 98 -42.15 -7.12 -29.41
N ASP A 99 -41.76 -8.02 -28.50
CA ASP A 99 -40.94 -7.68 -27.33
C ASP A 99 -39.85 -8.73 -27.06
N PRO A 100 -38.62 -8.53 -27.58
CA PRO A 100 -38.26 -7.55 -28.61
C PRO A 100 -38.76 -7.93 -30.02
N ASP A 101 -39.07 -6.93 -30.85
CA ASP A 101 -39.40 -7.15 -32.27
C ASP A 101 -38.20 -7.72 -33.03
N HIS A 102 -38.30 -8.97 -33.45
CA HIS A 102 -37.17 -9.68 -34.07
C HIS A 102 -36.85 -9.18 -35.48
N GLU A 103 -37.87 -8.82 -36.25
CA GLU A 103 -37.69 -8.35 -37.63
C GLU A 103 -37.12 -6.93 -37.63
N ALA A 104 -37.70 -6.03 -36.83
CA ALA A 104 -37.22 -4.66 -36.71
C ALA A 104 -35.81 -4.59 -36.12
N ALA A 105 -35.50 -5.46 -35.14
CA ALA A 105 -34.17 -5.59 -34.56
C ALA A 105 -33.15 -6.32 -35.45
N GLN A 106 -33.61 -6.93 -36.56
CA GLN A 106 -32.79 -7.74 -37.46
C GLN A 106 -32.09 -8.91 -36.75
N PHE A 107 -32.76 -9.56 -35.80
CA PHE A 107 -32.18 -10.70 -35.09
C PHE A 107 -31.94 -11.89 -36.03
N PRO A 108 -30.88 -12.69 -35.82
CA PRO A 108 -30.63 -13.85 -36.67
C PRO A 108 -31.73 -14.91 -36.48
N THR A 109 -32.01 -15.67 -37.53
CA THR A 109 -32.96 -16.80 -37.49
C THR A 109 -32.36 -18.07 -36.85
N THR A 110 -31.18 -17.94 -36.22
CA THR A 110 -30.55 -18.97 -35.38
C THR A 110 -31.11 -18.89 -33.97
N CYS A 111 -32.38 -19.28 -33.80
CA CYS A 111 -33.14 -19.07 -32.57
C CYS A 111 -32.48 -19.67 -31.32
N GLN A 112 -31.74 -20.78 -31.49
CA GLN A 112 -30.99 -21.46 -30.44
C GLN A 112 -29.88 -20.62 -29.78
N THR A 113 -29.53 -19.47 -30.37
CA THR A 113 -28.62 -18.49 -29.74
C THR A 113 -29.24 -17.88 -28.49
N CYS A 114 -30.56 -17.70 -28.49
CA CYS A 114 -31.28 -17.03 -27.41
C CYS A 114 -32.31 -17.92 -26.74
N HIS A 115 -32.72 -19.03 -27.32
CA HIS A 115 -33.87 -19.76 -26.83
C HIS A 115 -33.66 -21.26 -26.80
N THR A 116 -34.48 -21.95 -26.03
CA THR A 116 -34.42 -23.41 -25.87
C THR A 116 -35.73 -24.04 -26.29
N THR A 117 -35.70 -25.31 -26.67
CA THR A 117 -36.94 -26.06 -26.97
C THR A 117 -37.79 -26.31 -25.71
N SER A 118 -37.23 -26.12 -24.51
CA SER A 118 -37.92 -26.30 -23.22
C SER A 118 -38.77 -25.09 -22.83
N ASN A 119 -38.23 -23.88 -23.05
CA ASN A 119 -38.94 -22.62 -22.88
C ASN A 119 -38.45 -21.58 -23.90
N TRP A 120 -39.38 -20.78 -24.42
CA TRP A 120 -39.10 -19.72 -25.40
C TRP A 120 -38.63 -18.40 -24.76
N ASN A 121 -38.33 -18.38 -23.46
CA ASN A 121 -37.76 -17.18 -22.85
C ASN A 121 -36.33 -16.97 -23.38
N SER A 122 -35.96 -15.72 -23.62
CA SER A 122 -34.59 -15.40 -24.00
C SER A 122 -33.63 -15.77 -22.86
N THR A 123 -32.60 -16.53 -23.18
CA THR A 123 -31.45 -16.88 -22.35
C THR A 123 -30.24 -16.02 -22.71
N PHE A 124 -30.42 -14.97 -23.52
CA PHE A 124 -29.33 -14.10 -23.93
C PHE A 124 -28.62 -13.51 -22.70
N ASN A 125 -27.29 -13.62 -22.68
CA ASN A 125 -26.48 -13.23 -21.55
C ASN A 125 -25.42 -12.22 -21.97
N HIS A 126 -25.51 -11.00 -21.44
CA HIS A 126 -24.54 -9.93 -21.71
C HIS A 126 -23.11 -10.27 -21.30
N ASN A 127 -22.88 -11.25 -20.42
CA ASN A 127 -21.53 -11.75 -20.11
C ASN A 127 -20.83 -12.40 -21.32
N SER A 128 -21.56 -12.71 -22.39
CA SER A 128 -21.01 -13.16 -23.67
C SER A 128 -20.60 -12.02 -24.61
N THR A 129 -20.89 -10.77 -24.23
CA THR A 129 -20.63 -9.57 -25.04
C THR A 129 -19.45 -8.77 -24.49
N GLN A 130 -19.06 -7.71 -25.19
CA GLN A 130 -18.06 -6.74 -24.70
C GLN A 130 -18.59 -5.83 -23.59
N PHE A 131 -19.88 -5.90 -23.26
CA PHE A 131 -20.51 -5.13 -22.20
C PHE A 131 -21.27 -6.03 -21.22
N PRO A 132 -20.56 -6.73 -20.32
CA PRO A 132 -21.18 -7.49 -19.24
C PRO A 132 -21.99 -6.56 -18.33
N LEU A 133 -23.27 -6.89 -18.10
CA LEU A 133 -24.07 -6.16 -17.13
C LEU A 133 -23.61 -6.57 -15.72
N THR A 134 -23.22 -5.58 -14.92
CA THR A 134 -22.73 -5.77 -13.55
C THR A 134 -23.39 -4.78 -12.61
N GLY A 135 -23.34 -5.08 -11.30
CA GLY A 135 -23.91 -4.22 -10.28
C GLY A 135 -25.41 -3.96 -10.50
N GLN A 136 -25.84 -2.71 -10.43
CA GLN A 136 -27.25 -2.34 -10.61
C GLN A 136 -27.79 -2.59 -12.03
N HIS A 137 -26.92 -2.72 -13.03
CA HIS A 137 -27.35 -2.95 -14.42
C HIS A 137 -27.86 -4.37 -14.66
N VAL A 138 -27.65 -5.33 -13.74
CA VAL A 138 -28.08 -6.73 -13.94
C VAL A 138 -29.60 -6.90 -13.97
N THR A 139 -30.34 -5.93 -13.44
CA THR A 139 -31.82 -5.91 -13.44
C THR A 139 -32.38 -5.04 -14.55
N ALA A 140 -31.54 -4.43 -15.38
CA ALA A 140 -31.97 -3.57 -16.46
C ALA A 140 -32.75 -4.37 -17.51
N THR A 141 -33.87 -3.82 -17.98
CA THR A 141 -34.62 -4.41 -19.09
C THR A 141 -33.97 -4.02 -20.41
N CYS A 142 -34.19 -4.86 -21.44
CA CYS A 142 -33.64 -4.63 -22.77
C CYS A 142 -33.95 -3.21 -23.30
N GLN A 143 -35.20 -2.76 -23.13
CA GLN A 143 -35.68 -1.46 -23.63
C GLN A 143 -35.07 -0.24 -22.90
N GLN A 144 -34.56 -0.41 -21.68
CA GLN A 144 -33.88 0.69 -20.97
C GLN A 144 -32.59 1.10 -21.66
N CYS A 145 -31.90 0.17 -22.32
CA CYS A 145 -30.69 0.46 -23.09
C CYS A 145 -30.99 0.57 -24.59
N HIS A 146 -31.79 -0.36 -25.13
CA HIS A 146 -32.08 -0.50 -26.56
C HIS A 146 -33.38 0.21 -26.95
N SER A 147 -33.58 1.44 -26.46
CA SER A 147 -34.83 2.20 -26.64
C SER A 147 -35.21 2.49 -28.10
N SER A 148 -34.24 2.45 -29.02
CA SER A 148 -34.47 2.59 -30.46
C SER A 148 -34.80 1.26 -31.17
N GLY A 149 -34.84 0.14 -30.44
CA GLY A 149 -34.95 -1.20 -31.02
C GLY A 149 -33.65 -1.69 -31.69
N GLN A 150 -32.55 -0.94 -31.59
CA GLN A 150 -31.25 -1.35 -32.10
C GLN A 150 -30.50 -2.14 -31.02
N TYR A 151 -30.21 -3.43 -31.28
CA TYR A 151 -29.59 -4.34 -30.32
C TYR A 151 -28.09 -4.60 -30.54
N ASP A 152 -27.52 -4.07 -31.62
CA ASP A 152 -26.09 -4.16 -31.93
C ASP A 152 -25.46 -2.76 -32.09
N GLY A 153 -24.17 -2.65 -31.76
CA GLY A 153 -23.38 -1.44 -31.99
C GLY A 153 -23.68 -0.26 -31.06
N LEU A 154 -24.39 -0.47 -29.93
CA LEU A 154 -24.53 0.58 -28.92
C LEU A 154 -23.16 0.93 -28.31
N PRO A 155 -22.88 2.22 -28.06
CA PRO A 155 -21.69 2.61 -27.34
C PRO A 155 -21.65 2.01 -25.93
N THR A 156 -20.47 1.59 -25.48
CA THR A 156 -20.27 0.88 -24.20
C THR A 156 -19.64 1.78 -23.12
N THR A 157 -19.40 3.05 -23.41
CA THR A 157 -18.85 4.01 -22.46
C THR A 157 -19.94 4.56 -21.55
N CYS A 158 -19.71 4.66 -20.25
CA CYS A 158 -20.71 5.12 -19.26
C CYS A 158 -21.39 6.43 -19.68
N VAL A 159 -20.61 7.44 -20.07
CA VAL A 159 -21.11 8.77 -20.45
C VAL A 159 -22.03 8.76 -21.66
N SER A 160 -21.96 7.74 -22.53
CA SER A 160 -22.85 7.68 -23.70
C SER A 160 -24.33 7.54 -23.33
N CYS A 161 -24.61 6.98 -22.16
CA CYS A 161 -25.95 6.91 -21.58
C CYS A 161 -26.14 7.92 -20.45
N HIS A 162 -25.10 8.09 -19.61
CA HIS A 162 -25.17 8.87 -18.37
C HIS A 162 -24.62 10.30 -18.51
N LEU A 163 -24.63 10.90 -19.71
CA LEU A 163 -24.17 12.29 -19.91
C LEU A 163 -25.02 13.29 -19.12
N ALA A 164 -26.33 13.07 -19.06
CA ALA A 164 -27.24 13.93 -18.29
C ALA A 164 -26.95 13.84 -16.79
N ASP A 165 -26.71 12.64 -16.27
CA ASP A 165 -26.32 12.44 -14.88
C ASP A 165 -24.96 13.08 -14.58
N TYR A 166 -24.00 12.93 -15.50
CA TYR A 166 -22.69 13.55 -15.40
C TYR A 166 -22.77 15.07 -15.31
N ASN A 167 -23.51 15.71 -16.22
CA ASN A 167 -23.69 17.17 -16.27
C ASN A 167 -24.61 17.71 -15.16
N GLY A 168 -25.46 16.87 -14.57
CA GLY A 168 -26.43 17.27 -13.55
C GLY A 168 -25.99 16.98 -12.11
N THR A 169 -24.75 16.54 -11.90
CA THR A 169 -24.19 16.32 -10.56
C THR A 169 -23.68 17.65 -10.01
N ASP A 170 -24.04 17.99 -8.76
CA ASP A 170 -23.66 19.27 -8.12
C ASP A 170 -22.65 19.10 -6.96
N ASP A 171 -22.48 17.90 -6.42
CA ASP A 171 -21.61 17.63 -5.26
C ASP A 171 -20.78 16.35 -5.45
N PRO A 172 -19.54 16.47 -5.97
CA PRO A 172 -18.98 17.65 -6.64
C PRO A 172 -19.54 17.86 -8.06
N ASP A 173 -19.65 19.12 -8.49
CA ASP A 173 -19.95 19.45 -9.89
C ASP A 173 -18.85 18.92 -10.81
N HIS A 174 -19.17 17.91 -11.62
CA HIS A 174 -18.19 17.24 -12.46
C HIS A 174 -17.64 18.12 -13.59
N GLU A 175 -18.48 18.96 -14.19
CA GLU A 175 -18.08 19.84 -15.28
C GLU A 175 -17.22 20.99 -14.76
N ALA A 176 -17.66 21.65 -13.69
CA ALA A 176 -16.92 22.74 -13.05
C ALA A 176 -15.57 22.25 -12.47
N ALA A 177 -15.54 21.03 -11.93
CA ALA A 177 -14.31 20.38 -11.45
C ALA A 177 -13.37 19.93 -12.58
N GLY A 178 -13.85 19.88 -13.83
CA GLY A 178 -13.08 19.40 -14.98
C GLY A 178 -12.77 17.91 -14.92
N PHE A 179 -13.63 17.10 -14.31
CA PHE A 179 -13.42 15.65 -14.29
C PHE A 179 -13.48 15.05 -15.68
N SER A 180 -12.89 13.87 -15.82
CA SER A 180 -12.96 13.11 -17.08
C SER A 180 -14.24 12.28 -17.15
N ASN A 181 -14.66 11.94 -18.36
CA ASN A 181 -15.77 11.00 -18.60
C ASN A 181 -15.41 9.52 -18.31
N GLN A 182 -14.25 9.27 -17.69
CA GLN A 182 -13.84 7.94 -17.22
C GLN A 182 -14.46 7.68 -15.85
N CYS A 183 -15.77 7.43 -15.82
CA CYS A 183 -16.55 7.28 -14.59
C CYS A 183 -15.98 6.21 -13.64
N GLN A 184 -15.41 5.13 -14.20
CA GLN A 184 -14.79 4.02 -13.46
C GLN A 184 -13.55 4.41 -12.63
N THR A 185 -13.02 5.62 -12.83
CA THR A 185 -11.97 6.17 -11.97
C THR A 185 -12.46 6.39 -10.54
N CYS A 186 -13.74 6.71 -10.38
CA CYS A 186 -14.34 7.02 -9.09
C CYS A 186 -15.53 6.12 -8.70
N HIS A 187 -16.33 5.72 -9.69
CA HIS A 187 -17.59 5.02 -9.47
C HIS A 187 -17.49 3.54 -9.81
N THR A 188 -18.33 2.72 -9.17
CA THR A 188 -18.52 1.32 -9.55
C THR A 188 -19.96 1.10 -10.00
N THR A 189 -20.21 0.05 -10.79
CA THR A 189 -21.57 -0.31 -11.18
C THR A 189 -22.40 -0.86 -10.00
N SER A 190 -21.76 -1.27 -8.90
CA SER A 190 -22.40 -1.84 -7.71
C SER A 190 -23.03 -0.76 -6.83
N ASN A 191 -22.24 0.28 -6.53
CA ASN A 191 -22.67 1.48 -5.84
C ASN A 191 -22.07 2.68 -6.59
N TRP A 192 -22.94 3.64 -6.92
CA TRP A 192 -22.52 4.82 -7.67
C TRP A 192 -21.86 5.89 -6.77
N ASP A 193 -21.49 5.52 -5.54
CA ASP A 193 -20.75 6.38 -4.64
C ASP A 193 -19.36 6.65 -5.24
N ALA A 194 -18.92 7.92 -5.21
CA ALA A 194 -17.60 8.29 -5.64
C ALA A 194 -16.57 7.84 -4.59
N THR A 195 -15.58 7.07 -5.02
CA THR A 195 -14.41 6.71 -4.21
C THR A 195 -13.15 7.09 -4.97
N PHE A 196 -12.24 7.82 -4.33
CA PHE A 196 -10.97 8.18 -4.94
C PHE A 196 -9.82 7.87 -4.00
N ASN A 197 -8.87 7.07 -4.47
CA ASN A 197 -7.76 6.64 -3.64
C ASN A 197 -6.53 7.56 -3.83
N HIS A 198 -6.33 8.45 -2.86
CA HIS A 198 -5.18 9.35 -2.80
C HIS A 198 -3.82 8.63 -2.71
N SER A 199 -3.76 7.34 -2.34
CA SER A 199 -2.51 6.57 -2.35
C SER A 199 -1.89 6.41 -3.74
N SER A 200 -2.66 6.68 -4.79
CA SER A 200 -2.19 6.68 -6.18
C SER A 200 -1.64 8.03 -6.65
N THR A 201 -1.76 9.06 -5.82
CA THR A 201 -1.35 10.44 -6.14
C THR A 201 -0.02 10.79 -5.48
N GLN A 202 0.49 11.99 -5.76
CA GLN A 202 1.68 12.54 -5.08
C GLN A 202 1.40 12.98 -3.64
N PHE A 203 0.14 12.93 -3.18
CA PHE A 203 -0.25 13.29 -1.83
C PHE A 203 -1.11 12.20 -1.19
N PRO A 204 -0.51 11.07 -0.77
CA PRO A 204 -1.22 10.05 -0.01
C PRO A 204 -1.74 10.61 1.31
N LEU A 205 -3.06 10.51 1.55
CA LEU A 205 -3.65 10.87 2.83
C LEU A 205 -3.18 9.87 3.89
N THR A 206 -2.61 10.40 4.97
CA THR A 206 -2.07 9.61 6.10
C THR A 206 -2.49 10.22 7.43
N GLY A 207 -2.47 9.40 8.48
CA GLY A 207 -2.83 9.84 9.84
C GLY A 207 -4.23 10.44 9.91
N GLN A 208 -4.36 11.63 10.50
CA GLN A 208 -5.66 12.29 10.67
C GLN A 208 -6.28 12.76 9.36
N HIS A 209 -5.50 12.88 8.27
CA HIS A 209 -6.04 13.31 6.96
C HIS A 209 -6.85 12.23 6.25
N VAL A 210 -6.79 10.97 6.70
CA VAL A 210 -7.48 9.84 6.05
C VAL A 210 -9.01 9.97 6.13
N THR A 211 -9.51 10.69 7.14
CA THR A 211 -10.94 10.96 7.32
C THR A 211 -11.39 12.30 6.74
N ALA A 212 -10.48 13.04 6.09
CA ALA A 212 -10.81 14.32 5.50
C ALA A 212 -11.81 14.16 4.35
N THR A 213 -12.80 15.05 4.31
CA THR A 213 -13.74 15.10 3.17
C THR A 213 -13.08 15.84 2.01
N CYS A 214 -13.55 15.54 0.79
CA CYS A 214 -13.06 16.21 -0.42
C CYS A 214 -13.05 17.74 -0.30
N GLN A 215 -14.15 18.33 0.19
CA GLN A 215 -14.33 19.77 0.31
C GLN A 215 -13.41 20.44 1.34
N GLN A 216 -12.88 19.70 2.31
CA GLN A 216 -11.93 20.25 3.28
C GLN A 216 -10.60 20.66 2.62
N CYS A 217 -10.20 19.96 1.56
CA CYS A 217 -9.01 20.30 0.78
C CYS A 217 -9.36 21.05 -0.50
N HIS A 218 -10.37 20.57 -1.24
CA HIS A 218 -10.77 21.07 -2.56
C HIS A 218 -11.89 22.11 -2.49
N SER A 219 -11.79 23.05 -1.54
CA SER A 219 -12.83 24.04 -1.26
C SER A 219 -13.18 24.97 -2.44
N SER A 220 -12.29 25.11 -3.42
CA SER A 220 -12.54 25.86 -4.66
C SER A 220 -13.22 25.04 -5.75
N GLY A 221 -13.51 23.76 -5.51
CA GLY A 221 -13.94 22.81 -6.53
C GLY A 221 -12.84 22.39 -7.49
N GLN A 222 -11.58 22.80 -7.28
CA GLN A 222 -10.44 22.34 -8.06
C GLN A 222 -9.86 21.06 -7.44
N TYR A 223 -9.87 19.97 -8.21
CA TYR A 223 -9.44 18.64 -7.73
C TYR A 223 -8.05 18.22 -8.22
N ASP A 224 -7.42 19.02 -9.08
CA ASP A 224 -6.06 18.81 -9.56
C ASP A 224 -5.17 20.02 -9.25
N GLY A 225 -3.86 19.77 -9.13
CA GLY A 225 -2.84 20.81 -9.01
C GLY A 225 -2.79 21.52 -7.66
N LEU A 226 -3.46 21.01 -6.62
CA LEU A 226 -3.30 21.56 -5.27
C LEU A 226 -1.84 21.38 -4.79
N PRO A 227 -1.27 22.39 -4.11
CA PRO A 227 0.04 22.25 -3.49
C PRO A 227 0.05 21.10 -2.46
N THR A 228 1.15 20.34 -2.43
CA THR A 228 1.31 19.17 -1.56
C THR A 228 2.15 19.46 -0.30
N THR A 229 2.63 20.68 -0.13
CA THR A 229 3.41 21.09 1.04
C THR A 229 2.48 21.46 2.20
N CYS A 230 2.78 20.98 3.41
CA CYS A 230 1.95 21.18 4.60
C CYS A 230 1.59 22.65 4.83
N VAL A 231 2.58 23.55 4.74
CA VAL A 231 2.39 24.99 4.97
C VAL A 231 1.43 25.65 3.98
N SER A 232 1.25 25.08 2.78
CA SER A 232 0.31 25.66 1.79
C SER A 232 -1.14 25.62 2.27
N CYS A 233 -1.47 24.68 3.16
CA CYS A 233 -2.78 24.58 3.80
C CYS A 233 -2.73 25.10 5.25
N HIS A 234 -1.64 24.79 5.97
CA HIS A 234 -1.49 25.03 7.40
C HIS A 234 -0.65 26.28 7.73
N LEU A 235 -0.59 27.28 6.85
CA LEU A 235 0.15 28.52 7.12
C LEU A 235 -0.40 29.25 8.35
N ALA A 236 -1.73 29.27 8.50
CA ALA A 236 -2.37 29.89 9.65
C ALA A 236 -2.03 29.16 10.96
N ASP A 237 -2.00 27.83 10.94
CA ASP A 237 -1.61 27.01 12.10
C ASP A 237 -0.13 27.21 12.43
N TYR A 238 0.73 27.29 11.41
CA TYR A 238 2.16 27.57 11.58
C TYR A 238 2.40 28.95 12.22
N ASN A 239 1.77 30.00 11.70
CA ASN A 239 1.90 31.38 12.22
C ASN A 239 1.21 31.57 13.59
N GLY A 240 0.21 30.74 13.91
CA GLY A 240 -0.59 30.85 15.15
C GLY A 240 -0.12 29.95 16.29
N THR A 241 1.01 29.27 16.14
CA THR A 241 1.60 28.45 17.22
C THR A 241 2.40 29.36 18.15
N ASP A 242 2.16 29.30 19.46
CA ASP A 242 2.84 30.15 20.46
C ASP A 242 3.85 29.38 21.36
N ASP A 243 3.80 28.04 21.37
CA ASP A 243 4.63 27.21 22.24
C ASP A 243 5.17 25.95 21.53
N PRO A 244 6.40 26.01 20.98
CA PRO A 244 7.20 27.22 20.74
C PRO A 244 6.64 28.04 19.56
N ASP A 245 6.78 29.37 19.62
CA ASP A 245 6.43 30.25 18.49
C ASP A 245 7.28 29.93 17.26
N HIS A 246 6.64 29.42 16.21
CA HIS A 246 7.34 28.96 15.02
C HIS A 246 7.93 30.09 14.18
N GLU A 247 7.24 31.23 14.10
CA GLU A 247 7.68 32.38 13.30
C GLU A 247 8.83 33.10 14.01
N ALA A 248 8.69 33.37 15.31
CA ALA A 248 9.74 33.99 16.11
C ALA A 248 11.00 33.12 16.19
N ALA A 249 10.82 31.79 16.25
CA ALA A 249 11.91 30.83 16.23
C ALA A 249 12.52 30.59 14.85
N GLN A 250 11.91 31.14 13.79
CA GLN A 250 12.33 30.94 12.39
C GLN A 250 12.39 29.46 11.98
N PHE A 251 11.47 28.63 12.49
CA PHE A 251 11.46 27.21 12.14
C PHE A 251 11.15 26.99 10.66
N PRO A 252 11.69 25.94 10.03
CA PRO A 252 11.41 25.67 8.63
C PRO A 252 9.95 25.26 8.42
N THR A 253 9.41 25.54 7.25
CA THR A 253 8.06 25.11 6.85
C THR A 253 7.99 23.65 6.40
N THR A 254 9.08 22.90 6.54
CA THR A 254 9.14 21.44 6.38
C THR A 254 8.63 20.77 7.64
N CYS A 255 7.32 20.83 7.86
CA CYS A 255 6.66 20.38 9.10
C CYS A 255 7.05 18.94 9.48
N GLN A 256 7.27 18.06 8.50
CA GLN A 256 7.64 16.65 8.69
C GLN A 256 8.99 16.44 9.39
N THR A 257 9.80 17.47 9.55
CA THR A 257 11.03 17.42 10.37
C THR A 257 10.70 17.18 11.84
N CYS A 258 9.56 17.72 12.31
CA CYS A 258 9.18 17.68 13.72
C CYS A 258 7.82 17.01 13.95
N HIS A 259 6.88 17.11 13.00
CA HIS A 259 5.51 16.63 13.16
C HIS A 259 5.23 15.42 12.29
N SER A 260 4.27 14.59 12.73
CA SER A 260 3.73 13.50 11.92
C SER A 260 2.25 13.72 11.67
N THR A 261 1.73 13.23 10.55
CA THR A 261 0.28 13.29 10.26
C THR A 261 -0.55 12.43 11.21
N SER A 262 0.06 11.44 11.86
CA SER A 262 -0.57 10.54 12.84
C SER A 262 -0.80 11.21 14.19
N ASN A 263 0.21 11.96 14.64
CA ASN A 263 0.24 12.70 15.89
C ASN A 263 1.02 13.99 15.66
N TRP A 264 0.36 15.13 15.87
CA TRP A 264 0.92 16.44 15.58
C TRP A 264 1.83 16.99 16.70
N ASN A 265 2.12 16.20 17.72
CA ASN A 265 3.15 16.57 18.70
C ASN A 265 4.54 16.56 18.06
N SER A 266 5.40 17.50 18.47
CA SER A 266 6.80 17.51 18.04
C SER A 266 7.51 16.24 18.50
N THR A 267 8.15 15.54 17.57
CA THR A 267 9.02 14.38 17.82
C THR A 267 10.50 14.74 17.74
N PHE A 268 10.83 16.03 17.72
CA PHE A 268 12.21 16.49 17.60
C PHE A 268 13.07 15.93 18.75
N ASN A 269 14.20 15.34 18.39
CA ASN A 269 15.11 14.72 19.34
C ASN A 269 16.52 15.25 19.14
N HIS A 270 17.09 15.82 20.19
CA HIS A 270 18.47 16.34 20.20
C HIS A 270 19.53 15.28 19.90
N SER A 271 19.23 13.99 20.04
CA SER A 271 20.11 12.90 19.61
C SER A 271 20.44 12.92 18.12
N SER A 272 19.63 13.62 17.32
CA SER A 272 19.86 13.83 15.88
C SER A 272 20.69 15.08 15.56
N THR A 273 21.04 15.88 16.57
CA THR A 273 21.79 17.14 16.43
C THR A 273 23.25 16.96 16.85
N GLN A 274 24.06 18.01 16.72
CA GLN A 274 25.42 18.05 17.25
C GLN A 274 25.48 18.17 18.78
N PHE A 275 24.35 18.38 19.45
CA PHE A 275 24.26 18.47 20.91
C PHE A 275 23.23 17.49 21.48
N PRO A 276 23.55 16.18 21.55
CA PRO A 276 22.70 15.22 22.25
C PRO A 276 22.57 15.59 23.73
N LEU A 277 21.35 15.74 24.21
CA LEU A 277 21.10 16.01 25.63
C LEU A 277 21.52 14.78 26.46
N THR A 278 22.47 14.98 27.36
CA THR A 278 23.00 13.94 28.27
C THR A 278 23.10 14.48 29.70
N GLY A 279 23.17 13.57 30.66
CA GLY A 279 23.23 13.93 32.08
C GLY A 279 22.01 14.76 32.50
N GLN A 280 22.25 15.85 33.23
CA GLN A 280 21.20 16.75 33.73
C GLN A 280 20.47 17.50 32.60
N HIS A 281 21.04 17.60 31.40
CA HIS A 281 20.38 18.27 30.27
C HIS A 281 19.20 17.48 29.70
N VAL A 282 19.06 16.19 30.03
CA VAL A 282 17.97 15.33 29.53
C VAL A 282 16.60 15.82 30.00
N THR A 283 16.53 16.46 31.17
CA THR A 283 15.30 17.01 31.74
C THR A 283 15.14 18.51 31.48
N ALA A 284 16.08 19.12 30.75
CA ALA A 284 16.00 20.54 30.42
C ALA A 284 14.82 20.81 29.49
N THR A 285 14.03 21.82 29.84
CA THR A 285 13.03 22.41 28.95
C THR A 285 13.71 23.20 27.86
N CYS A 286 13.08 23.31 26.69
CA CYS A 286 13.67 24.00 25.56
C CYS A 286 14.05 25.45 25.87
N GLN A 287 13.21 26.16 26.65
CA GLN A 287 13.42 27.57 27.01
C GLN A 287 14.62 27.79 27.95
N GLN A 288 15.10 26.74 28.65
CA GLN A 288 16.30 26.86 29.49
C GLN A 288 17.56 27.05 28.64
N CYS A 289 17.60 26.46 27.44
CA CYS A 289 18.72 26.63 26.51
C CYS A 289 18.42 27.71 25.45
N HIS A 290 17.19 27.73 24.93
CA HIS A 290 16.75 28.61 23.84
C HIS A 290 16.01 29.86 24.36
N SER A 291 16.53 30.48 25.42
CA SER A 291 15.88 31.60 26.13
C SER A 291 15.61 32.84 25.26
N GLY A 292 16.32 33.01 24.14
CA GLY A 292 16.09 34.06 23.15
C GLY A 292 15.10 33.68 22.04
N GLY A 293 14.46 32.51 22.14
CA GLY A 293 13.64 31.95 21.06
C GLY A 293 14.47 31.50 19.84
N VAL A 294 15.79 31.41 19.95
CA VAL A 294 16.68 31.00 18.87
C VAL A 294 16.96 29.51 18.99
N TYR A 295 16.37 28.70 18.10
CA TYR A 295 16.45 27.24 18.14
C TYR A 295 17.45 26.62 17.17
N ASP A 296 17.93 27.40 16.19
CA ASP A 296 19.00 26.99 15.28
C ASP A 296 20.29 27.76 15.56
N GLY A 297 21.43 27.09 15.35
CA GLY A 297 22.75 27.72 15.46
C GLY A 297 23.17 28.13 16.87
N LEU A 298 22.47 27.67 17.91
CA LEU A 298 22.91 27.88 19.30
C LEU A 298 24.27 27.18 19.51
N THR A 299 25.18 27.87 20.18
CA THR A 299 26.49 27.32 20.52
C THR A 299 26.38 26.06 21.39
N THR A 300 27.30 25.11 21.18
CA THR A 300 27.39 23.86 21.96
C THR A 300 28.50 23.92 23.01
N ILE A 301 29.15 25.07 23.17
CA ILE A 301 30.27 25.27 24.09
C ILE A 301 29.71 25.51 25.49
N CYS A 302 30.12 24.68 26.47
CA CYS A 302 29.60 24.74 27.84
C CYS A 302 29.74 26.14 28.46
N PHE A 303 30.92 26.76 28.29
CA PHE A 303 31.23 28.08 28.85
C PHE A 303 30.29 29.18 28.35
N ASP A 304 29.82 29.12 27.10
CA ASP A 304 28.95 30.17 26.56
C ASP A 304 27.59 30.19 27.26
N CYS A 305 27.07 29.03 27.65
CA CYS A 305 25.82 28.89 28.40
C CYS A 305 26.02 29.04 29.91
N HIS A 306 27.12 28.52 30.43
CA HIS A 306 27.43 28.44 31.87
C HIS A 306 28.43 29.51 32.33
N LEU A 307 28.53 30.63 31.61
CA LEU A 307 29.43 31.74 31.95
C LEU A 307 29.19 32.26 33.37
N ALA A 308 27.92 32.36 33.78
CA ALA A 308 27.55 32.78 35.12
C ALA A 308 28.00 31.78 36.19
N ASP A 309 27.86 30.47 35.91
CA ASP A 309 28.29 29.41 36.82
C ASP A 309 29.82 29.38 36.94
N TYR A 310 30.54 29.53 35.82
CA TYR A 310 32.01 29.62 35.80
C TYR A 310 32.50 30.82 36.62
N ASN A 311 31.96 32.02 36.38
CA ASN A 311 32.36 33.23 37.10
C ASN A 311 31.91 33.23 38.57
N GLY A 312 30.88 32.45 38.91
CA GLY A 312 30.29 32.37 40.25
C GLY A 312 30.90 31.29 41.15
N SER A 313 31.80 30.45 40.64
CA SER A 313 32.45 29.41 41.43
C SER A 313 33.48 30.00 42.39
N ALA A 314 33.44 29.59 43.66
CA ALA A 314 34.29 30.15 44.73
C ALA A 314 35.24 29.13 45.37
N ASP A 315 35.10 27.84 45.05
CA ASP A 315 35.92 26.75 45.60
C ASP A 315 36.01 25.59 44.60
N PRO A 316 37.02 25.58 43.70
CA PRO A 316 38.00 26.65 43.45
C PRO A 316 37.40 27.84 42.67
N ASP A 317 38.02 29.03 42.81
CA ASP A 317 37.63 30.22 42.04
C ASP A 317 38.16 30.12 40.61
N HIS A 318 37.28 29.75 39.68
CA HIS A 318 37.67 29.47 38.30
C HIS A 318 38.25 30.70 37.59
N GLN A 319 37.79 31.90 37.95
CA GLN A 319 38.22 33.14 37.32
C GLN A 319 39.54 33.65 37.92
N ALA A 320 39.64 33.72 39.24
CA ALA A 320 40.84 34.18 39.93
C ALA A 320 42.02 33.24 39.68
N ASP A 321 41.75 31.95 39.65
CA ASP A 321 42.74 30.91 39.38
C ASP A 321 42.86 30.59 37.89
N GLN A 322 42.27 31.38 36.98
CA GLN A 322 42.49 31.26 35.52
C GLN A 322 42.27 29.84 34.94
N TYR A 323 41.26 29.11 35.41
CA TYR A 323 40.94 27.78 34.89
C TYR A 323 40.49 27.83 33.41
N PRO A 324 40.76 26.79 32.60
CA PRO A 324 40.33 26.77 31.20
C PRO A 324 38.81 26.74 31.06
N THR A 325 38.31 27.21 29.90
CA THR A 325 36.88 27.19 29.55
C THR A 325 36.44 25.89 28.87
N SER A 326 37.36 24.94 28.69
CA SER A 326 37.09 23.56 28.28
C SER A 326 36.57 22.77 29.48
N CYS A 327 35.32 23.02 29.85
CA CYS A 327 34.68 22.46 31.04
C CYS A 327 34.72 20.92 31.06
N GLU A 328 34.63 20.30 29.89
CA GLU A 328 34.65 18.85 29.65
C GLU A 328 35.96 18.16 30.08
N ASP A 329 37.05 18.91 30.27
CA ASP A 329 38.32 18.38 30.78
C ASP A 329 38.22 17.96 32.25
N CYS A 330 37.27 18.55 32.99
CA CYS A 330 37.13 18.37 34.44
C CYS A 330 35.72 17.95 34.86
N HIS A 331 34.69 18.42 34.16
CA HIS A 331 33.28 18.23 34.52
C HIS A 331 32.57 17.29 33.56
N THR A 332 31.61 16.53 34.09
CA THR A 332 30.66 15.78 33.26
C THR A 332 29.26 16.36 33.39
N PRO A 333 28.43 16.30 32.32
CA PRO A 333 27.04 16.76 32.38
C PRO A 333 26.15 16.02 33.40
N SER A 334 26.61 14.91 33.98
CA SER A 334 25.81 14.03 34.85
C SER A 334 25.72 14.53 36.30
N ASP A 335 26.84 14.96 36.86
CA ASP A 335 26.94 15.36 38.28
C ASP A 335 27.69 16.68 38.48
N TRP A 336 28.23 17.26 37.40
CA TRP A 336 29.06 18.47 37.39
C TRP A 336 30.22 18.45 38.39
N SER A 337 30.58 17.27 38.90
CA SER A 337 31.69 17.11 39.83
C SER A 337 33.02 17.20 39.08
N SER A 338 34.02 17.81 39.70
CA SER A 338 35.37 17.86 39.13
C SER A 338 36.07 16.54 39.42
N THR A 339 36.33 15.73 38.40
CA THR A 339 37.13 14.51 38.55
C THR A 339 38.33 14.55 37.61
N PHE A 340 39.48 14.99 38.13
CA PHE A 340 40.75 14.88 37.41
C PHE A 340 41.61 13.77 38.01
N ASN A 341 41.83 12.71 37.22
CA ASN A 341 42.63 11.57 37.65
C ASN A 341 44.12 11.78 37.35
N HIS A 342 44.90 12.14 38.37
CA HIS A 342 46.36 12.26 38.27
C HIS A 342 47.10 10.90 38.23
N ALA A 343 46.47 9.79 38.63
CA ALA A 343 47.14 8.49 38.75
C ALA A 343 47.87 7.99 37.49
N PRO A 344 47.35 8.14 36.26
CA PRO A 344 48.07 7.74 35.04
C PRO A 344 49.21 8.70 34.66
N LEU A 345 49.26 9.90 35.22
CA LEU A 345 50.31 10.89 34.96
C LEU A 345 51.37 10.84 36.06
N PHE A 346 51.01 11.29 37.26
CA PHE A 346 51.88 11.29 38.42
C PHE A 346 51.04 11.09 39.69
N PRO A 347 51.36 10.09 40.54
CA PRO A 347 50.51 9.75 41.67
C PRO A 347 50.64 10.77 42.83
N ILE A 348 49.82 11.82 42.81
CA ILE A 348 49.82 12.86 43.86
C ILE A 348 49.12 12.44 45.16
N ASN A 349 48.19 11.48 45.13
CA ASN A 349 47.39 11.07 46.29
C ASN A 349 47.94 9.83 47.02
N THR A 350 49.20 9.46 46.77
CA THR A 350 49.82 8.24 47.33
C THR A 350 51.25 8.47 47.77
N GLY A 351 51.80 7.58 48.61
CA GLY A 351 53.18 7.70 49.08
C GLY A 351 53.40 8.98 49.89
N ALA A 352 54.56 9.60 49.71
CA ALA A 352 54.96 10.82 50.42
C ALA A 352 54.18 12.08 49.98
N HIS A 353 53.39 12.03 48.90
CA HIS A 353 52.59 13.17 48.45
C HIS A 353 51.13 13.12 48.96
N ARG A 354 50.72 12.02 49.59
CA ARG A 354 49.35 11.83 50.04
C ARG A 354 48.95 12.88 51.08
N ASN A 355 47.90 13.64 50.79
CA ASN A 355 47.32 14.68 51.64
C ASN A 355 48.22 15.89 51.91
N GLU A 356 49.30 16.07 51.15
CA GLU A 356 50.21 17.20 51.36
C GLU A 356 49.76 18.48 50.67
N TRP A 357 48.97 18.35 49.60
CA TRP A 357 48.60 19.45 48.72
C TRP A 357 47.10 19.44 48.47
N ASN A 358 46.50 20.62 48.39
CA ASN A 358 45.08 20.77 48.07
C ASN A 358 44.82 21.71 46.90
N SER A 359 45.87 22.29 46.29
CA SER A 359 45.76 23.14 45.11
C SER A 359 46.61 22.65 43.94
N CYS A 360 46.03 22.71 42.73
CA CYS A 360 46.73 22.39 41.48
C CYS A 360 47.96 23.28 41.27
N TRP A 361 47.91 24.53 41.76
CA TRP A 361 48.96 25.55 41.60
C TRP A 361 50.23 25.27 42.40
N GLU A 362 50.19 24.36 43.36
CA GLU A 362 51.37 23.96 44.11
C GLU A 362 52.41 23.30 43.18
N CYS A 363 51.92 22.55 42.19
CA CYS A 363 52.72 21.89 41.15
C CYS A 363 52.65 22.63 39.80
N HIS A 364 51.50 23.20 39.42
CA HIS A 364 51.24 23.79 38.10
C HIS A 364 51.20 25.32 38.16
N ARG A 365 52.37 25.97 38.15
CA ARG A 365 52.50 27.40 38.47
C ARG A 365 52.34 28.38 37.31
N SER A 366 52.27 27.90 36.08
CA SER A 366 52.26 28.74 34.87
C SER A 366 50.87 28.93 34.25
N GLY A 367 49.82 28.34 34.84
CA GLY A 367 48.48 28.25 34.24
C GLY A 367 48.37 27.31 33.04
N ASP A 368 49.51 26.93 32.47
CA ASP A 368 49.63 25.74 31.64
C ASP A 368 49.71 24.49 32.54
N PHE A 369 48.62 23.75 32.67
CA PHE A 369 48.55 22.51 33.45
C PHE A 369 49.37 21.34 32.84
N MET A 370 49.92 21.51 31.63
CA MET A 370 50.92 20.58 31.08
C MET A 370 52.34 20.89 31.59
N ALA A 371 52.56 22.09 32.13
CA ALA A 371 53.80 22.47 32.79
C ALA A 371 53.69 22.23 34.31
N PHE A 372 54.73 21.62 34.88
CA PHE A 372 54.78 21.27 36.30
C PHE A 372 56.15 21.56 36.89
N SER A 373 56.21 21.75 38.21
CA SER A 373 57.48 21.90 38.93
C SER A 373 57.58 20.96 40.12
N CYS A 374 58.62 20.14 40.14
CA CYS A 374 59.00 19.29 41.27
C CYS A 374 59.96 20.00 42.23
N THR A 375 60.67 21.02 41.73
CA THR A 375 61.83 21.65 42.40
C THR A 375 61.48 22.89 43.19
N HIS A 376 60.24 23.36 43.10
CA HIS A 376 59.77 24.55 43.80
C HIS A 376 59.17 24.25 45.19
N CYS A 377 59.14 22.97 45.57
CA CYS A 377 58.66 22.50 46.87
C CYS A 377 59.79 22.53 47.91
N HIS A 378 59.44 22.76 49.17
CA HIS A 378 60.44 22.91 50.25
C HIS A 378 61.16 21.61 50.63
N GLU A 379 60.58 20.47 50.24
CA GLU A 379 61.07 19.10 50.49
C GLU A 379 62.12 18.63 49.46
N HIS A 380 62.30 19.36 48.35
CA HIS A 380 63.23 19.00 47.28
C HIS A 380 64.27 20.10 47.09
N ARG A 381 65.27 20.13 47.99
CA ARG A 381 66.38 21.08 47.92
C ARG A 381 67.47 20.56 47.00
N GLN A 382 67.95 21.43 46.10
CA GLN A 382 68.97 21.07 45.13
C GLN A 382 70.22 20.47 45.79
N SER A 383 70.72 21.06 46.89
CA SER A 383 71.90 20.55 47.59
C SER A 383 71.74 19.13 48.15
N GLU A 384 70.53 18.77 48.57
CA GLU A 384 70.23 17.44 49.12
C GLU A 384 70.06 16.43 47.97
N ALA A 385 69.34 16.82 46.92
CA ALA A 385 69.21 16.00 45.72
C ALA A 385 70.57 15.77 45.04
N ASP A 386 71.41 16.79 44.89
CA ASP A 386 72.76 16.67 44.34
C ASP A 386 73.59 15.67 45.16
N SER A 387 73.48 15.71 46.49
CA SER A 387 74.20 14.79 47.40
C SER A 387 73.75 13.32 47.21
N GLU A 388 72.45 13.09 47.06
CA GLU A 388 71.88 11.75 46.87
C GLU A 388 72.08 11.21 45.43
N HIS A 389 72.36 12.08 44.46
CA HIS A 389 72.51 11.72 43.04
C HIS A 389 73.96 11.83 42.52
N ASN A 390 74.95 11.98 43.41
CA ASN A 390 76.38 12.09 43.05
C ASN A 390 76.88 10.94 42.14
N ASP A 391 76.31 9.74 42.29
CA ASP A 391 76.67 8.54 41.51
C ASP A 391 75.74 8.28 40.31
N VAL A 392 74.80 9.19 40.03
CA VAL A 392 73.81 9.05 38.94
C VAL A 392 74.29 9.85 37.72
N ASN A 393 74.90 9.15 36.76
CA ASN A 393 75.36 9.77 35.53
C ASN A 393 74.19 10.34 34.72
N GLY A 394 74.27 11.62 34.33
CA GLY A 394 73.22 12.33 33.58
C GLY A 394 72.13 12.96 34.47
N TYR A 395 72.33 13.04 35.78
CA TYR A 395 71.47 13.80 36.68
C TYR A 395 71.42 15.29 36.29
N ILE A 396 70.21 15.84 36.19
CA ILE A 396 69.95 17.25 35.87
C ILE A 396 68.85 17.75 36.81
N TRP A 397 69.10 18.88 37.49
CA TRP A 397 68.13 19.52 38.38
C TRP A 397 67.04 20.28 37.60
N GLN A 398 66.15 19.54 36.94
CA GLN A 398 65.01 20.05 36.18
C GLN A 398 63.79 19.14 36.36
N SER A 399 62.60 19.73 36.51
CA SER A 399 61.38 18.97 36.84
C SER A 399 61.03 17.88 35.81
N SER A 400 61.24 18.14 34.51
CA SER A 400 61.06 17.13 33.46
C SER A 400 62.04 15.96 33.56
N ALA A 401 63.31 16.22 33.92
CA ALA A 401 64.31 15.19 34.15
C ALA A 401 64.00 14.37 35.41
N CYS A 402 63.58 15.04 36.50
CA CYS A 402 63.11 14.39 37.72
C CYS A 402 61.94 13.44 37.43
N TYR A 403 60.92 13.91 36.70
CA TYR A 403 59.77 13.09 36.30
C TYR A 403 60.17 11.91 35.40
N GLY A 404 61.12 12.10 34.48
CA GLY A 404 61.61 11.02 33.62
C GLY A 404 62.28 9.87 34.39
N CYS A 405 63.00 10.18 35.47
CA CYS A 405 63.60 9.17 36.35
C CYS A 405 62.64 8.65 37.43
N HIS A 406 61.68 9.47 37.87
CA HIS A 406 60.73 9.18 38.94
C HIS A 406 59.27 9.37 38.52
N PRO A 407 58.77 8.65 37.49
CA PRO A 407 57.41 8.83 36.99
C PRO A 407 56.33 8.49 38.02
N ASN A 408 56.70 7.74 39.05
CA ASN A 408 55.79 7.24 40.09
C ASN A 408 55.97 7.98 41.43
N GLY A 409 56.80 9.04 41.47
CA GLY A 409 57.12 9.78 42.70
C GLY A 409 57.90 8.97 43.75
N ARG A 410 58.61 7.90 43.34
CA ARG A 410 59.38 7.04 44.24
C ARG A 410 60.85 7.02 43.85
N SER A 411 61.74 7.12 44.83
CA SER A 411 63.14 6.72 44.69
C SER A 411 63.18 5.18 44.62
N ALA A 412 63.60 4.63 43.48
CA ALA A 412 63.82 3.19 43.38
C ALA A 412 65.16 2.84 44.06
N PRO A 413 65.23 1.79 44.90
CA PRO A 413 66.51 1.25 45.33
C PRO A 413 67.15 0.54 44.12
N ASN A 414 67.98 1.28 43.37
CA ASN A 414 68.52 0.98 42.03
C ASN A 414 67.53 1.10 40.86
N PRO A 415 67.63 2.13 40.00
CA PRO A 415 66.85 2.17 38.77
C PRO A 415 67.40 1.14 37.76
N PRO A 416 66.56 0.46 36.97
CA PRO A 416 67.05 -0.24 35.80
C PRO A 416 67.60 0.80 34.82
N ARG A 417 68.82 0.58 34.30
CA ARG A 417 69.38 1.41 33.22
C ARG A 417 68.38 1.41 32.05
N GLN A 418 67.98 2.60 31.58
CA GLN A 418 67.24 2.68 30.33
C GLN A 418 68.13 2.17 29.17
N PRO A 419 67.60 1.35 28.25
CA PRO A 419 68.31 0.98 27.05
C PRO A 419 68.31 2.17 26.08
N GLY A 420 69.47 2.78 25.80
CA GLY A 420 69.59 3.74 24.70
C GLY A 420 70.62 4.87 24.76
N MET A 421 71.43 5.03 25.81
CA MET A 421 72.47 6.09 25.81
C MET A 421 73.88 5.54 25.50
N PRO A 422 74.59 6.06 24.49
CA PRO A 422 75.98 5.71 24.20
C PRO A 422 76.94 6.33 25.23
N LYS A 423 78.11 5.69 25.37
CA LYS A 423 79.16 6.01 26.36
C LYS A 423 79.73 7.41 26.25
#